data_AF-A0A7X8F785-F1
#
_entry.id   AF-A0A7X8F785-F1
#
_cell.length_a   1.000
_cell.length_b   1.000
_cell.length_c   1.000
_cell.angle_alpha   90.00
_cell.angle_beta   90.00
_cell.angle_gamma   90.00
#
_symmetry.space_group_name_H-M   'P 1'
#
loop_
_entity.id
_entity.type
_entity.pdbx_description
1 polymer ?
#
loop_
_entity_poly.entity_id
_entity_poly.type
_entity_poly.pdbx_seq_one_letter_code
_entity_poly.pdbx_strand_id
1 'polypeptide(L)'
;MFYRRKIILALLQVFEGQVDKISLQKLLFLFTKNQAKPEYDFVPYKYGCYSYSAHADLTSMVSKGILTDLEKAYKCNETTNYFNTLKADDKKLMLYVKDQYGKMNADALMKHVYLNFPYWAINSVKAKEILTLQQFEKINNSRPKSEKTILFTIGYEGISLEAYLNRLIKNDVKVLVDVRNNPLSMKYGFSKSQLQRYCNSLGIEYVHYPEVGIQSEQRQELNTQSDYDKLFAVYRQNNLTKTTASQVKILNLLKEKKRIALTCFEANICQCHRKHLAEAIKNLPDFNYEVKHI
;
A
#
# COMPACT_ATOMS: atom_id res chain seq x y z
N MET A 1 -1.90 -24.34 0.45
CA MET A 1 -0.95 -23.19 0.49
C MET A 1 -1.29 -22.23 -0.65
N PHE A 2 -1.32 -20.92 -0.41
CA PHE A 2 -1.56 -19.91 -1.45
C PHE A 2 -0.50 -19.94 -2.55
N TYR A 3 -0.87 -19.66 -3.80
CA TYR A 3 0.05 -19.70 -4.95
C TYR A 3 1.25 -18.77 -4.78
N ARG A 4 1.04 -17.51 -4.37
CA ARG A 4 2.11 -16.55 -4.09
C ARG A 4 3.17 -17.03 -3.07
N ARG A 5 2.79 -17.88 -2.11
CA ARG A 5 3.76 -18.49 -1.18
C ARG A 5 4.65 -19.53 -1.86
N LYS A 6 4.10 -20.27 -2.83
CA LYS A 6 4.89 -21.19 -3.67
C LYS A 6 5.95 -20.44 -4.46
N ILE A 7 5.68 -19.20 -4.90
CA ILE A 7 6.67 -18.34 -5.58
C ILE A 7 7.83 -18.02 -4.66
N ILE A 8 7.58 -17.62 -3.40
CA ILE A 8 8.65 -17.36 -2.42
C ILE A 8 9.48 -18.62 -2.18
N LEU A 9 8.84 -19.77 -1.97
CA LEU A 9 9.54 -21.04 -1.72
C LEU A 9 10.36 -21.50 -2.93
N ALA A 10 9.79 -21.39 -4.13
CA ALA A 10 10.52 -21.68 -5.37
C ALA A 10 11.70 -20.73 -5.55
N LEU A 11 11.55 -19.44 -5.25
CA LEU A 11 12.64 -18.46 -5.31
C LEU A 11 13.75 -18.82 -4.32
N LEU A 12 13.42 -19.20 -3.07
CA LEU A 12 14.41 -19.69 -2.12
C LEU A 12 15.13 -20.95 -2.65
N GLN A 13 14.40 -21.94 -3.18
CA GLN A 13 14.98 -23.18 -3.69
C GLN A 13 15.88 -22.98 -4.91
N VAL A 14 15.49 -22.08 -5.81
CA VAL A 14 16.29 -21.73 -6.99
C VAL A 14 17.60 -21.05 -6.59
N PHE A 15 17.64 -20.39 -5.44
CA PHE A 15 18.80 -19.74 -4.84
C PHE A 15 19.34 -20.55 -3.64
N GLU A 16 19.56 -21.86 -3.85
CA GLU A 16 20.26 -22.75 -2.91
C GLU A 16 19.57 -22.95 -1.55
N GLY A 17 18.28 -22.67 -1.47
CA GLY A 17 17.46 -22.89 -0.29
C GLY A 17 17.60 -21.83 0.80
N GLN A 18 18.45 -20.81 0.61
CA GLN A 18 18.67 -19.74 1.57
C GLN A 18 18.96 -18.41 0.88
N VAL A 19 18.21 -17.36 1.23
CA VAL A 19 18.40 -16.02 0.64
C VAL A 19 18.39 -14.95 1.74
N ASP A 20 19.32 -14.00 1.64
CA ASP A 20 19.36 -12.79 2.47
C ASP A 20 18.03 -12.02 2.40
N LYS A 21 17.60 -11.43 3.53
CA LYS A 21 16.29 -10.76 3.64
C LYS A 21 16.13 -9.58 2.69
N ILE A 22 17.20 -8.81 2.44
CA ILE A 22 17.20 -7.68 1.50
C ILE A 22 17.14 -8.23 0.09
N SER A 23 18.03 -9.17 -0.26
CA SER A 23 18.06 -9.82 -1.57
C SER A 23 16.72 -10.44 -1.94
N LEU A 24 16.05 -11.10 -0.99
CA LEU A 24 14.74 -11.71 -1.21
C LEU A 24 13.70 -10.70 -1.69
N GLN A 25 13.62 -9.53 -1.03
CA GLN A 25 12.69 -8.47 -1.44
C GLN A 25 13.01 -7.90 -2.83
N LYS A 26 14.30 -7.82 -3.20
CA LYS A 26 14.73 -7.32 -4.51
C LYS A 26 14.48 -8.32 -5.61
N LEU A 27 14.84 -9.58 -5.40
CA LEU A 27 14.62 -10.65 -6.36
C LEU A 27 13.12 -10.87 -6.58
N LEU A 28 12.30 -10.86 -5.53
CA LEU A 28 10.85 -10.96 -5.65
C LEU A 28 10.24 -9.74 -6.37
N PHE A 29 10.77 -8.53 -6.13
CA PHE A 29 10.36 -7.35 -6.87
C PHE A 29 10.71 -7.45 -8.37
N LEU A 30 11.94 -7.85 -8.70
CA LEU A 30 12.37 -8.02 -10.09
C LEU A 30 11.58 -9.14 -10.80
N PHE A 31 11.27 -10.22 -10.10
CA PHE A 31 10.37 -11.27 -10.58
C PHE A 31 8.98 -10.72 -10.89
N THR A 32 8.33 -10.07 -9.92
CA THR A 32 6.96 -9.53 -10.06
C THR A 32 6.85 -8.44 -11.13
N LYS A 33 7.92 -7.67 -11.38
CA LYS A 33 7.95 -6.68 -12.47
C LYS A 33 7.81 -7.27 -13.87
N ASN A 34 8.18 -8.54 -14.04
CA ASN A 34 8.07 -9.24 -15.31
C ASN A 34 6.81 -10.13 -15.40
N GLN A 35 5.98 -10.17 -14.35
CA GLN A 35 4.71 -10.90 -14.39
C GLN A 35 3.62 -10.07 -15.09
N ALA A 36 2.79 -10.72 -15.90
CA ALA A 36 1.60 -10.10 -16.49
C ALA A 36 0.59 -9.65 -15.41
N LYS A 37 0.44 -10.47 -14.36
CA LYS A 37 -0.33 -10.15 -13.15
C LYS A 37 0.56 -10.37 -11.92
N PRO A 38 1.03 -9.31 -11.26
CA PRO A 38 1.87 -9.43 -10.08
C PRO A 38 1.17 -10.17 -8.94
N GLU A 39 1.86 -11.12 -8.32
CA GLU A 39 1.38 -11.86 -7.14
C GLU A 39 1.70 -11.14 -5.83
N TYR A 40 2.66 -10.20 -5.88
CA TYR A 40 2.98 -9.26 -4.81
C TYR A 40 3.13 -7.85 -5.36
N ASP A 41 2.67 -6.88 -4.57
CA ASP A 41 2.92 -5.46 -4.77
C ASP A 41 3.93 -4.94 -3.74
N PHE A 42 4.54 -3.81 -4.05
CA PHE A 42 5.64 -3.23 -3.26
C PHE A 42 5.36 -1.75 -2.97
N VAL A 43 6.03 -1.16 -1.97
CA VAL A 43 6.11 0.28 -1.68
C VAL A 43 7.58 0.74 -1.66
N PRO A 44 7.88 2.03 -1.89
CA PRO A 44 9.21 2.57 -1.64
C PRO A 44 9.48 2.69 -0.14
N TYR A 45 10.47 1.95 0.36
CA TYR A 45 10.76 1.86 1.79
C TYR A 45 12.27 2.01 2.09
N LYS A 46 12.66 1.77 3.35
CA LYS A 46 13.98 2.06 3.93
C LYS A 46 15.17 1.50 3.14
N TYR A 47 15.00 0.38 2.44
CA TYR A 47 16.05 -0.23 1.62
C TYR A 47 15.62 -0.41 0.17
N GLY A 48 14.69 0.42 -0.32
CA GLY A 48 14.09 0.32 -1.66
C GLY A 48 12.70 -0.31 -1.66
N CYS A 49 12.36 -1.01 -2.75
CA CYS A 49 11.10 -1.77 -2.85
C CYS A 49 10.91 -2.75 -1.68
N TYR A 50 9.71 -2.75 -1.10
CA TYR A 50 9.34 -3.64 0.01
C TYR A 50 7.87 -4.06 -0.09
N SER A 51 7.58 -5.34 0.10
CA SER A 51 6.21 -5.88 0.16
C SER A 51 5.86 -6.30 1.59
N TYR A 52 4.89 -5.62 2.20
CA TYR A 52 4.34 -6.00 3.50
C TYR A 52 3.58 -7.33 3.40
N SER A 53 2.89 -7.56 2.28
CA SER A 53 2.17 -8.78 1.97
C SER A 53 3.12 -9.99 1.86
N ALA A 54 4.26 -9.83 1.17
CA ALA A 54 5.29 -10.88 1.13
C ALA A 54 5.89 -11.12 2.52
N HIS A 55 6.14 -10.06 3.29
CA HIS A 55 6.63 -10.20 4.66
C HIS A 55 5.64 -10.94 5.57
N ALA A 56 4.34 -10.64 5.51
CA ALA A 56 3.33 -11.37 6.27
C ALA A 56 3.23 -12.85 5.89
N ASP A 57 3.40 -13.17 4.60
CA ASP A 57 3.48 -14.54 4.16
C ASP A 57 4.74 -15.25 4.67
N LEU A 58 5.90 -14.59 4.66
CA LEU A 58 7.15 -15.09 5.25
C LEU A 58 6.96 -15.38 6.74
N THR A 59 6.44 -14.42 7.51
CA THR A 59 6.14 -14.61 8.94
C THR A 59 5.17 -15.77 9.17
N SER A 60 4.13 -15.89 8.36
CA SER A 60 3.17 -17.00 8.44
C SER A 60 3.79 -18.37 8.09
N MET A 61 4.79 -18.40 7.22
CA MET A 61 5.50 -19.64 6.87
C MET A 61 6.52 -20.01 7.95
N VAL A 62 7.19 -19.02 8.55
CA VAL A 62 8.06 -19.22 9.73
C VAL A 62 7.28 -19.80 10.89
N SER A 63 6.12 -19.22 11.23
CA SER A 63 5.28 -19.70 12.34
C SER A 63 4.74 -21.13 12.13
N LYS A 64 4.83 -21.66 10.91
CA LYS A 64 4.38 -23.02 10.54
C LYS A 64 5.56 -23.98 10.36
N GLY A 65 6.79 -23.56 10.65
CA GLY A 65 7.99 -24.38 10.48
C GLY A 65 8.42 -24.60 9.02
N ILE A 66 7.74 -23.97 8.05
CA ILE A 66 8.04 -24.09 6.60
C ILE A 66 9.36 -23.36 6.27
N LEU A 67 9.60 -22.24 6.96
CA LEU A 67 10.82 -21.45 6.85
C LEU A 67 11.50 -21.32 8.20
N THR A 68 12.82 -21.18 8.19
CA THR A 68 13.60 -20.72 9.33
C THR A 68 13.96 -19.25 9.14
N ASP A 69 13.64 -18.42 10.13
CA ASP A 69 14.05 -17.01 10.18
C ASP A 69 15.44 -16.93 10.85
N LEU A 70 16.48 -16.78 10.04
CA LEU A 70 17.83 -16.51 10.51
C LEU A 70 18.02 -14.99 10.65
N GLU A 71 19.04 -14.55 11.40
CA GLU A 71 19.28 -13.13 11.65
C GLU A 71 19.18 -12.27 10.36
N LYS A 72 19.90 -12.68 9.31
CA LYS A 72 20.01 -11.96 8.03
C LYS A 72 19.36 -12.65 6.83
N ALA A 73 18.82 -13.86 6.98
CA ALA A 73 18.34 -14.66 5.86
C ALA A 73 17.08 -15.45 6.20
N TYR A 74 16.36 -15.90 5.17
CA TYR A 74 15.38 -16.96 5.30
C TYR A 74 15.94 -18.25 4.71
N LYS A 75 15.75 -19.37 5.41
CA LYS A 75 16.08 -20.71 4.93
C LYS A 75 14.81 -21.52 4.73
N CYS A 76 14.69 -22.18 3.59
CA CYS A 76 13.60 -23.10 3.28
C CYS A 76 13.82 -24.44 4.00
N ASN A 77 12.82 -24.93 4.73
CA ASN A 77 12.89 -26.22 5.42
C ASN A 77 12.25 -27.36 4.60
N GLU A 78 11.61 -27.03 3.48
CA GLU A 78 10.83 -27.96 2.68
C GLU A 78 11.69 -28.71 1.66
N THR A 79 11.43 -30.02 1.52
CA THR A 79 12.03 -30.88 0.49
C THR A 79 11.22 -30.91 -0.81
N THR A 80 9.92 -30.60 -0.74
CA THR A 80 9.02 -30.52 -1.91
C THR A 80 9.56 -29.51 -2.92
N ASN A 81 9.75 -29.90 -4.19
CA ASN A 81 10.18 -28.99 -5.24
C ASN A 81 9.03 -28.04 -5.66
N TYR A 82 8.98 -26.85 -5.06
CA TYR A 82 7.95 -25.85 -5.33
C TYR A 82 8.11 -25.21 -6.70
N PHE A 83 9.32 -25.15 -7.26
CA PHE A 83 9.55 -24.67 -8.63
C PHE A 83 8.71 -25.45 -9.64
N ASN A 84 8.63 -26.78 -9.50
CA ASN A 84 7.82 -27.63 -10.37
C ASN A 84 6.31 -27.37 -10.26
N THR A 85 5.85 -26.77 -9.16
CA THR A 85 4.43 -26.46 -8.92
C THR A 85 3.99 -25.10 -9.45
N LEU A 86 4.91 -24.30 -10.00
CA LEU A 86 4.61 -23.00 -10.59
C LEU A 86 3.99 -23.14 -11.99
N LYS A 87 3.26 -22.11 -12.40
CA LYS A 87 2.78 -21.93 -13.79
C LYS A 87 3.98 -21.85 -14.74
N ALA A 88 3.79 -22.25 -16.00
CA ALA A 88 4.87 -22.31 -16.99
C ALA A 88 5.59 -20.97 -17.19
N ASP A 89 4.85 -19.86 -17.25
CA ASP A 89 5.45 -18.53 -17.42
C ASP A 89 6.24 -18.10 -16.17
N ASP A 90 5.72 -18.37 -14.98
CA ASP A 90 6.41 -18.07 -13.72
C ASP A 90 7.70 -18.90 -13.57
N LYS A 91 7.74 -20.15 -14.08
CA LYS A 91 8.98 -20.94 -14.13
C LYS A 91 10.04 -20.27 -14.99
N LYS A 92 9.67 -19.81 -16.19
CA LYS A 92 10.57 -19.10 -17.11
C LYS A 92 11.10 -17.82 -16.47
N LEU A 93 10.22 -17.03 -15.85
CA LEU A 93 10.60 -15.81 -15.14
C LEU A 93 11.54 -16.08 -13.95
N MET A 94 11.31 -17.16 -13.20
CA MET A 94 12.16 -17.53 -12.07
C MET A 94 13.59 -17.89 -12.53
N LEU A 95 13.71 -18.64 -13.63
CA LEU A 95 15.01 -18.96 -14.23
C LEU A 95 15.70 -17.71 -14.78
N TYR A 96 14.95 -16.82 -15.44
CA TYR A 96 15.47 -15.53 -15.90
C TYR A 96 16.01 -14.69 -14.73
N VAL A 97 15.26 -14.58 -13.63
CA VAL A 97 15.71 -13.84 -12.43
C VAL A 97 16.97 -14.46 -11.83
N LYS A 98 17.08 -15.80 -11.78
CA LYS A 98 18.29 -16.48 -11.34
C LYS A 98 19.49 -16.17 -12.24
N ASP A 99 19.31 -16.29 -13.55
CA ASP A 99 20.36 -16.06 -14.53
C ASP A 99 20.90 -14.63 -14.46
N GLN A 100 20.00 -13.65 -14.46
CA GLN A 100 20.36 -12.23 -14.51
C GLN A 100 20.91 -11.69 -13.19
N TYR A 101 20.37 -12.16 -12.05
CA TYR A 101 20.61 -11.53 -10.75
C TYR A 101 21.23 -12.47 -9.71
N GLY A 102 21.39 -13.76 -10.02
CA GLY A 102 21.86 -14.80 -9.09
C GLY A 102 23.25 -14.58 -8.51
N LYS A 103 24.11 -13.85 -9.23
CA LYS A 103 25.48 -13.53 -8.79
C LYS A 103 25.58 -12.23 -7.99
N MET A 104 24.49 -11.47 -7.87
CA MET A 104 24.49 -10.19 -7.18
C MET A 104 24.28 -10.38 -5.68
N ASN A 105 25.12 -9.75 -4.87
CA ASN A 105 24.88 -9.62 -3.43
C ASN A 105 23.79 -8.56 -3.14
N ALA A 106 23.44 -8.40 -1.86
CA ALA A 106 22.38 -7.48 -1.45
C ALA A 106 22.63 -6.02 -1.90
N ASP A 107 23.87 -5.53 -1.80
CA ASP A 107 24.21 -4.16 -2.20
C ASP A 107 24.16 -3.97 -3.72
N ALA A 108 24.65 -4.95 -4.49
CA ALA A 108 24.56 -4.95 -5.94
C ALA A 108 23.10 -4.98 -6.42
N LEU A 109 22.25 -5.81 -5.80
CA LEU A 109 20.81 -5.85 -6.08
C LEU A 109 20.12 -4.53 -5.71
N MET A 110 20.44 -3.95 -4.56
CA MET A 110 19.92 -2.63 -4.17
C MET A 110 20.32 -1.56 -5.19
N LYS A 111 21.60 -1.49 -5.55
CA LYS A 111 22.11 -0.55 -6.55
C LYS A 111 21.40 -0.73 -7.88
N HIS A 112 21.25 -1.97 -8.35
CA HIS A 112 20.53 -2.29 -9.58
C HIS A 112 19.09 -1.78 -9.54
N VAL A 113 18.35 -2.06 -8.47
CA VAL A 113 16.96 -1.60 -8.31
C VAL A 113 16.88 -0.08 -8.26
N TYR A 114 17.80 0.59 -7.57
CA TYR A 114 17.80 2.05 -7.43
C TYR A 114 18.03 2.76 -8.76
N LEU A 115 18.95 2.23 -9.59
CA LEU A 115 19.29 2.83 -10.88
C LEU A 115 18.19 2.63 -11.92
N ASN A 116 17.57 1.44 -11.95
CA ASN A 116 16.58 1.09 -12.97
C ASN A 116 15.14 1.46 -12.56
N PHE A 117 14.86 1.56 -11.26
CA PHE A 117 13.53 1.84 -10.73
C PHE A 117 13.58 2.87 -9.59
N PRO A 118 14.03 4.11 -9.86
CA PRO A 118 14.39 5.10 -8.84
C PRO A 118 13.23 5.49 -7.90
N TYR A 119 11.97 5.47 -8.37
CA TYR A 119 10.79 5.67 -7.52
C TYR A 119 10.78 4.75 -6.29
N TRP A 120 11.22 3.50 -6.43
CA TRP A 120 11.18 2.53 -5.34
C TRP A 120 12.24 2.79 -4.28
N ALA A 121 13.19 3.69 -4.55
CA ALA A 121 14.29 4.05 -3.67
C ALA A 121 14.09 5.39 -2.96
N ILE A 122 12.97 6.09 -3.17
CA ILE A 122 12.78 7.47 -2.67
C ILE A 122 12.93 7.57 -1.14
N ASN A 123 12.55 6.53 -0.40
CA ASN A 123 12.65 6.47 1.07
C ASN A 123 13.86 5.68 1.57
N SER A 124 14.84 5.39 0.70
CA SER A 124 15.98 4.58 1.06
C SER A 124 16.94 5.34 1.97
N VAL A 125 17.30 4.72 3.10
CA VAL A 125 18.34 5.23 4.01
C VAL A 125 19.75 4.88 3.53
N LYS A 126 19.88 3.98 2.54
CA LYS A 126 21.17 3.52 1.98
C LYS A 126 21.52 4.16 0.64
N ALA A 127 20.59 4.85 -0.01
CA ALA A 127 20.80 5.36 -1.37
C ALA A 127 22.02 6.30 -1.49
N LYS A 128 22.29 7.15 -0.50
CA LYS A 128 23.46 8.05 -0.51
C LYS A 128 24.80 7.31 -0.36
N GLU A 129 24.82 6.17 0.32
CA GLU A 129 26.03 5.37 0.52
C GLU A 129 26.37 4.53 -0.72
N ILE A 130 25.35 4.09 -1.46
CA ILE A 130 25.50 3.12 -2.56
C ILE A 130 25.67 3.81 -3.93
N LEU A 131 25.21 5.07 -4.05
CA LEU A 131 25.12 5.78 -5.32
C LEU A 131 26.03 7.01 -5.36
N THR A 132 26.46 7.36 -6.58
CA THR A 132 27.05 8.68 -6.85
C THR A 132 26.01 9.79 -6.67
N LEU A 133 26.47 11.03 -6.49
CA LEU A 133 25.58 12.21 -6.38
C LEU A 133 24.60 12.31 -7.56
N GLN A 134 25.08 12.16 -8.80
CA GLN A 134 24.25 12.23 -10.00
C GLN A 134 23.17 11.12 -10.04
N GLN A 135 23.50 9.91 -9.59
CA GLN A 135 22.54 8.81 -9.50
C GLN A 135 21.53 9.03 -8.38
N PHE A 136 21.97 9.59 -7.24
CA PHE A 136 21.09 9.93 -6.13
C PHE A 136 20.07 11.01 -6.52
N GLU A 137 20.47 12.00 -7.33
CA GLU A 137 19.53 13.02 -7.82
C GLU A 137 18.40 12.44 -8.68
N LYS A 138 18.64 11.34 -9.42
CA LYS A 138 17.56 10.64 -10.14
C LYS A 138 16.48 10.10 -9.20
N ILE A 139 16.87 9.66 -8.00
CA ILE A 139 15.92 9.23 -6.95
C ILE A 139 15.15 10.44 -6.43
N ASN A 140 15.82 11.55 -6.11
CA ASN A 140 15.17 12.77 -5.64
C ASN A 140 14.12 13.29 -6.62
N ASN A 141 14.45 13.27 -7.92
CA ASN A 141 13.55 13.67 -9.00
C ASN A 141 12.38 12.69 -9.21
N SER A 142 12.49 11.46 -8.73
CA SER A 142 11.41 10.46 -8.79
C SER A 142 10.43 10.55 -7.62
N ARG A 143 10.71 11.39 -6.62
CA ARG A 143 9.82 11.60 -5.47
C ARG A 143 8.64 12.47 -5.89
N PRO A 144 7.39 12.01 -5.76
CA PRO A 144 6.22 12.84 -5.98
C PRO A 144 6.23 14.03 -5.00
N LYS A 145 6.06 15.24 -5.53
CA LYS A 145 5.98 16.49 -4.76
C LYS A 145 4.96 17.40 -5.43
N SER A 146 4.13 18.07 -4.64
CA SER A 146 3.20 19.07 -5.16
C SER A 146 2.90 20.14 -4.12
N GLU A 147 2.91 21.40 -4.54
CA GLU A 147 2.52 22.54 -3.68
C GLU A 147 1.01 22.79 -3.67
N LYS A 148 0.23 22.06 -4.47
CA LYS A 148 -1.23 22.24 -4.52
C LYS A 148 -1.88 21.75 -3.23
N THR A 149 -2.88 22.49 -2.76
CA THR A 149 -3.79 22.05 -1.70
C THR A 149 -4.95 21.25 -2.30
N ILE A 150 -5.09 19.97 -1.94
CA ILE A 150 -6.09 19.05 -2.52
C ILE A 150 -6.66 18.13 -1.44
N LEU A 151 -8.00 18.04 -1.40
CA LEU A 151 -8.73 17.02 -0.65
C LEU A 151 -8.93 15.78 -1.53
N PHE A 152 -8.23 14.71 -1.22
CA PHE A 152 -8.38 13.44 -1.90
C PHE A 152 -9.49 12.60 -1.27
N THR A 153 -10.08 11.70 -2.05
CA THR A 153 -10.81 10.55 -1.51
C THR A 153 -10.23 9.27 -2.09
N ILE A 154 -10.14 8.22 -1.29
CA ILE A 154 -9.57 6.94 -1.72
C ILE A 154 -10.36 5.75 -1.16
N GLY A 155 -10.49 4.71 -1.98
CA GLY A 155 -11.09 3.42 -1.62
C GLY A 155 -10.11 2.28 -1.70
N TYR A 156 -10.30 1.26 -0.86
CA TYR A 156 -9.39 0.11 -0.80
C TYR A 156 -10.00 -1.22 -1.24
N GLU A 157 -11.29 -1.25 -1.59
CA GLU A 157 -11.93 -2.37 -2.25
C GLU A 157 -11.20 -2.73 -3.55
N GLY A 158 -11.05 -4.04 -3.80
CA GLY A 158 -10.42 -4.55 -5.02
C GLY A 158 -8.90 -4.40 -5.15
N ILE A 159 -8.21 -3.60 -4.30
CA ILE A 159 -6.75 -3.34 -4.45
C ILE A 159 -5.92 -3.84 -3.28
N SER A 160 -4.61 -4.11 -3.45
CA SER A 160 -3.74 -4.51 -2.34
C SER A 160 -3.41 -3.34 -1.40
N LEU A 161 -2.87 -3.65 -0.22
CA LEU A 161 -2.36 -2.63 0.71
C LEU A 161 -1.29 -1.76 0.03
N GLU A 162 -0.33 -2.38 -0.64
CA GLU A 162 0.76 -1.67 -1.29
C GLU A 162 0.29 -0.84 -2.49
N ALA A 163 -0.67 -1.35 -3.30
CA ALA A 163 -1.27 -0.56 -4.36
C ALA A 163 -1.99 0.68 -3.80
N TYR A 164 -2.71 0.53 -2.69
CA TYR A 164 -3.37 1.62 -1.98
C TYR A 164 -2.35 2.65 -1.45
N LEU A 165 -1.29 2.21 -0.76
CA LEU A 165 -0.24 3.09 -0.25
C LEU A 165 0.52 3.81 -1.37
N ASN A 166 0.76 3.16 -2.52
CA ASN A 166 1.35 3.82 -3.68
C ASN A 166 0.46 4.91 -4.25
N ARG A 167 -0.87 4.76 -4.24
CA ARG A 167 -1.77 5.84 -4.68
C ARG A 167 -1.62 7.07 -3.79
N LEU A 168 -1.47 6.88 -2.47
CA LEU A 168 -1.20 7.97 -1.53
C LEU A 168 0.15 8.64 -1.81
N ILE A 169 1.22 7.85 -1.93
CA ILE A 169 2.57 8.36 -2.18
C ILE A 169 2.64 9.11 -3.52
N LYS A 170 2.09 8.55 -4.59
CA LYS A 170 2.07 9.17 -5.93
C LYS A 170 1.30 10.48 -5.98
N ASN A 171 0.30 10.64 -5.12
CA ASN A 171 -0.44 11.90 -4.97
C ASN A 171 0.16 12.80 -3.89
N ASP A 172 1.32 12.47 -3.33
CA ASP A 172 1.98 13.23 -2.27
C ASP A 172 1.06 13.55 -1.08
N VAL A 173 0.21 12.59 -0.71
CA VAL A 173 -0.69 12.71 0.44
C VAL A 173 0.13 12.74 1.73
N LYS A 174 -0.11 13.75 2.57
CA LYS A 174 0.57 13.94 3.87
C LYS A 174 -0.19 13.31 5.02
N VAL A 175 -1.53 13.36 4.97
CA VAL A 175 -2.39 12.78 6.02
C VAL A 175 -3.48 11.92 5.41
N LEU A 176 -3.61 10.71 5.94
CA LEU A 176 -4.75 9.84 5.71
C LEU A 176 -5.79 10.06 6.81
N VAL A 177 -6.98 10.47 6.41
CA VAL A 177 -8.13 10.69 7.27
C VAL A 177 -9.08 9.51 7.13
N ASP A 178 -9.10 8.65 8.14
CA ASP A 178 -10.07 7.56 8.21
C ASP A 178 -11.42 8.11 8.64
N VAL A 179 -12.42 7.94 7.76
CA VAL A 179 -13.80 8.41 7.95
C VAL A 179 -14.77 7.25 8.17
N ARG A 180 -14.24 6.04 8.40
CA ARG A 180 -15.05 4.87 8.78
C ARG A 180 -15.47 5.03 10.24
N ASN A 181 -16.74 4.79 10.54
CA ASN A 181 -17.20 4.76 11.94
C ASN A 181 -16.47 3.66 12.72
N ASN A 182 -16.51 2.43 12.20
CA ASN A 182 -15.78 1.27 12.72
C ASN A 182 -14.69 0.83 11.72
N PRO A 183 -13.41 1.21 11.93
CA PRO A 183 -12.30 0.89 11.02
C PRO A 183 -11.78 -0.55 11.19
N LEU A 184 -12.70 -1.51 11.21
CA LEU A 184 -12.43 -2.94 11.19
C LEU A 184 -12.47 -3.44 9.74
N SER A 185 -11.55 -4.32 9.38
CA SER A 185 -11.48 -4.89 8.03
C SER A 185 -10.83 -6.26 8.08
N MET A 186 -11.44 -7.23 7.43
CA MET A 186 -10.85 -8.55 7.18
C MET A 186 -9.77 -8.51 6.09
N LYS A 187 -9.79 -7.47 5.25
CA LYS A 187 -8.77 -7.25 4.22
C LYS A 187 -7.45 -6.87 4.89
N TYR A 188 -6.40 -7.63 4.61
CA TYR A 188 -5.07 -7.45 5.18
C TYR A 188 -4.59 -6.00 5.09
N GLY A 189 -4.12 -5.47 6.23
CA GLY A 189 -3.54 -4.14 6.34
C GLY A 189 -4.51 -2.98 6.48
N PHE A 190 -5.83 -3.22 6.43
CA PHE A 190 -6.83 -2.15 6.51
C PHE A 190 -7.57 -2.05 7.85
N SER A 191 -7.19 -2.83 8.87
CA SER A 191 -7.60 -2.53 10.24
C SER A 191 -6.91 -1.26 10.74
N LYS A 192 -7.56 -0.49 11.63
CA LYS A 192 -7.04 0.79 12.15
C LYS A 192 -5.56 0.75 12.53
N SER A 193 -5.18 -0.18 13.41
CA SER A 193 -3.81 -0.26 13.94
C SER A 193 -2.78 -0.61 12.85
N GLN A 194 -3.13 -1.50 11.93
CA GLN A 194 -2.24 -1.87 10.84
C GLN A 194 -2.09 -0.73 9.83
N LEU A 195 -3.20 -0.13 9.39
CA LEU A 195 -3.20 0.94 8.42
C LEU A 195 -2.43 2.16 8.94
N GLN A 196 -2.66 2.54 10.20
CA GLN A 196 -1.89 3.58 10.89
C GLN A 196 -0.39 3.27 10.88
N ARG A 197 0.00 2.05 11.26
CA ARG A 197 1.40 1.62 11.27
C ARG A 197 2.04 1.74 9.88
N TYR A 198 1.36 1.28 8.84
CA TYR A 198 1.90 1.32 7.48
C TYR A 198 2.01 2.74 6.93
N CYS A 199 0.99 3.58 7.14
CA CYS A 199 1.03 5.00 6.78
C CYS A 199 2.21 5.71 7.47
N ASN A 200 2.32 5.58 8.79
CA ASN A 200 3.38 6.21 9.57
C ASN A 200 4.77 5.74 9.11
N SER A 201 4.93 4.46 8.78
CA SER A 201 6.21 3.93 8.27
C SER A 201 6.63 4.52 6.92
N LEU A 202 5.68 5.11 6.18
CA LEU A 202 5.89 5.78 4.89
C LEU A 202 5.83 7.31 4.99
N GLY A 203 5.78 7.86 6.21
CA GLY A 203 5.71 9.31 6.46
C GLY A 203 4.35 9.92 6.16
N ILE A 204 3.28 9.12 6.16
CA ILE A 204 1.90 9.58 6.01
C ILE A 204 1.26 9.55 7.39
N GLU A 205 0.85 10.70 7.91
CA GLU A 205 0.15 10.79 9.18
C GLU A 205 -1.23 10.11 9.06
N TYR A 206 -1.74 9.58 10.16
CA TYR A 206 -3.04 8.93 10.21
C TYR A 206 -3.90 9.55 11.30
N VAL A 207 -5.09 10.00 10.92
CA VAL A 207 -6.12 10.52 11.84
C VAL A 207 -7.44 9.81 11.59
N HIS A 208 -8.27 9.68 12.62
CA HIS A 208 -9.54 8.95 12.55
C HIS A 208 -10.66 9.82 13.10
N TYR A 209 -11.67 10.09 12.29
CA TYR A 209 -12.91 10.79 12.67
C TYR A 209 -14.10 9.84 12.52
N PRO A 210 -14.36 8.95 13.50
CA PRO A 210 -15.47 8.00 13.43
C PRO A 210 -16.85 8.66 13.35
N GLU A 211 -16.98 9.88 13.86
CA GLU A 211 -18.23 10.63 13.94
C GLU A 211 -18.80 10.99 12.56
N VAL A 212 -17.95 11.17 11.54
CA VAL A 212 -18.40 11.44 10.17
C VAL A 212 -18.74 10.17 9.38
N GLY A 213 -18.59 8.99 9.98
CA GLY A 213 -18.90 7.71 9.35
C GLY A 213 -20.38 7.32 9.43
N ILE A 214 -20.79 6.37 8.59
CA ILE A 214 -22.08 5.67 8.74
C ILE A 214 -21.96 4.64 9.86
N GLN A 215 -22.86 4.69 10.82
CA GLN A 215 -22.89 3.77 11.96
C GLN A 215 -23.25 2.35 11.52
N SER A 216 -22.76 1.34 12.23
CA SER A 216 -23.01 -0.08 11.91
C SER A 216 -24.49 -0.41 11.86
N GLU A 217 -25.27 0.17 12.75
CA GLU A 217 -26.71 -0.10 12.92
C GLU A 217 -27.53 0.45 11.75
N GLN A 218 -26.96 1.38 10.97
CA GLN A 218 -27.56 1.95 9.76
C GLN A 218 -27.23 1.12 8.51
N ARG A 219 -26.40 0.08 8.62
CA ARG A 219 -26.06 -0.79 7.49
C ARG A 219 -27.24 -1.72 7.20
N GLN A 220 -27.92 -1.42 6.10
CA GLN A 220 -28.90 -2.31 5.48
C GLN A 220 -28.21 -3.10 4.36
N GLU A 221 -28.84 -4.18 3.89
CA GLU A 221 -28.39 -4.82 2.65
C GLU A 221 -28.59 -3.84 1.48
N LEU A 222 -27.49 -3.45 0.84
CA LEU A 222 -27.49 -2.51 -0.28
C LEU A 222 -27.31 -3.31 -1.57
N ASN A 223 -28.41 -3.61 -2.26
CA ASN A 223 -28.39 -4.43 -3.46
C ASN A 223 -28.56 -3.60 -4.74
N THR A 224 -29.20 -2.43 -4.62
CA THR A 224 -29.51 -1.56 -5.75
C THR A 224 -29.02 -0.14 -5.52
N GLN A 225 -28.84 0.64 -6.60
CA GLN A 225 -28.47 2.06 -6.49
C GLN A 225 -29.50 2.86 -5.67
N SER A 226 -30.79 2.52 -5.77
CA SER A 226 -31.85 3.12 -4.96
C SER A 226 -31.64 2.93 -3.45
N ASP A 227 -31.06 1.80 -3.02
CA ASP A 227 -30.78 1.55 -1.61
C ASP A 227 -29.66 2.48 -1.10
N TYR A 228 -28.61 2.67 -1.91
CA TYR A 228 -27.56 3.65 -1.63
C TYR A 228 -28.12 5.07 -1.58
N ASP A 229 -29.01 5.44 -2.50
CA ASP A 229 -29.58 6.79 -2.55
C ASP A 229 -30.41 7.09 -1.28
N LYS A 230 -31.19 6.12 -0.80
CA LYS A 230 -31.94 6.22 0.47
C LYS A 230 -30.98 6.33 1.66
N LEU A 231 -29.97 5.47 1.74
CA LEU A 231 -28.95 5.52 2.80
C LEU A 231 -28.27 6.90 2.83
N PHE A 232 -27.91 7.43 1.67
CA PHE A 232 -27.23 8.72 1.60
C PHE A 232 -28.15 9.91 1.88
N ALA A 233 -29.45 9.82 1.59
CA ALA A 233 -30.42 10.81 2.04
C ALA A 233 -30.46 10.89 3.58
N VAL A 234 -30.51 9.74 4.25
CA VAL A 234 -30.46 9.65 5.72
C VAL A 234 -29.12 10.16 6.24
N TYR A 235 -28.00 9.74 5.66
CA TYR A 235 -26.66 10.19 6.05
C TYR A 235 -26.50 11.71 5.95
N ARG A 236 -26.99 12.33 4.87
CA ARG A 236 -26.96 13.79 4.71
C ARG A 236 -27.77 14.50 5.80
N GLN A 237 -28.98 14.04 6.08
CA GLN A 237 -29.87 14.68 7.06
C GLN A 237 -29.44 14.46 8.51
N ASN A 238 -28.97 13.25 8.84
CA ASN A 238 -28.80 12.82 10.22
C ASN A 238 -27.35 12.77 10.70
N ASN A 239 -26.37 12.62 9.81
CA ASN A 239 -24.96 12.51 10.18
C ASN A 239 -24.19 13.78 9.79
N LEU A 240 -24.29 14.24 8.53
CA LEU A 240 -23.50 15.39 8.06
C LEU A 240 -23.88 16.69 8.77
N THR A 241 -25.18 16.97 8.96
CA THR A 241 -25.65 18.17 9.67
C THR A 241 -25.16 18.23 11.13
N LYS A 242 -24.96 17.07 11.77
CA LYS A 242 -24.53 16.96 13.17
C LYS A 242 -23.01 16.92 13.34
N THR A 243 -22.25 16.85 12.26
CA THR A 243 -20.79 16.64 12.28
C THR A 243 -20.00 17.81 11.68
N THR A 244 -20.63 18.98 11.56
CA THR A 244 -20.00 20.22 11.05
C THR A 244 -18.69 20.55 11.77
N ALA A 245 -18.63 20.36 13.09
CA ALA A 245 -17.40 20.58 13.87
C ALA A 245 -16.23 19.71 13.38
N SER A 246 -16.50 18.45 13.02
CA SER A 246 -15.48 17.52 12.51
C SER A 246 -15.13 17.80 11.07
N GLN A 247 -16.10 18.23 10.25
CA GLN A 247 -15.83 18.72 8.90
C GLN A 247 -14.91 19.95 8.91
N VAL A 248 -15.11 20.88 9.85
CA VAL A 248 -14.22 22.03 10.06
C VAL A 248 -12.82 21.59 10.51
N LYS A 249 -12.71 20.60 11.40
CA LYS A 249 -11.40 20.02 11.78
C LYS A 249 -10.68 19.44 10.57
N ILE A 250 -11.39 18.72 9.69
CA ILE A 250 -10.82 18.16 8.46
C ILE A 250 -10.39 19.27 7.49
N LEU A 251 -11.17 20.34 7.34
CA LEU A 251 -10.80 21.51 6.54
C LEU A 251 -9.55 22.21 7.10
N ASN A 252 -9.45 22.40 8.41
CA ASN A 252 -8.27 22.99 9.03
C ASN A 252 -7.03 22.11 8.82
N LEU A 253 -7.18 20.78 8.92
CA LEU A 253 -6.11 19.84 8.61
C LEU A 253 -5.69 19.92 7.12
N LEU A 254 -6.64 20.08 6.20
CA LEU A 254 -6.35 20.32 4.78
C LEU A 254 -5.56 21.63 4.58
N LYS A 255 -5.95 22.71 5.26
CA LYS A 255 -5.26 24.00 5.21
C LYS A 255 -3.81 23.88 5.72
N GLU A 256 -3.61 23.18 6.84
CA GLU A 256 -2.30 22.98 7.45
C GLU A 256 -1.39 22.06 6.62
N LYS A 257 -1.91 20.89 6.24
CA LYS A 257 -1.10 19.81 5.65
C LYS A 257 -1.08 19.81 4.12
N LYS A 258 -1.87 20.71 3.51
CA LYS A 258 -2.11 20.89 2.07
C LYS A 258 -2.75 19.68 1.37
N ARG A 259 -2.36 18.45 1.66
CA ARG A 259 -2.73 17.26 0.89
C ARG A 259 -3.17 16.14 1.82
N ILE A 260 -4.48 15.96 1.93
CA ILE A 260 -5.07 14.93 2.80
C ILE A 260 -5.98 14.02 1.99
N ALA A 261 -6.17 12.77 2.42
CA ALA A 261 -7.07 11.82 1.76
C ALA A 261 -8.12 11.25 2.73
N LEU A 262 -9.39 11.35 2.38
CA LEU A 262 -10.48 10.68 3.08
C LEU A 262 -10.56 9.21 2.64
N THR A 263 -10.52 8.27 3.58
CA THR A 263 -10.56 6.84 3.27
C THR A 263 -11.80 6.12 3.77
N CYS A 264 -12.31 5.23 2.91
CA CYS A 264 -13.35 4.26 3.23
C CYS A 264 -13.12 2.98 2.41
N PHE A 265 -13.98 1.97 2.57
CA PHE A 265 -13.89 0.68 1.90
C PHE A 265 -14.11 0.80 0.39
N GLU A 266 -15.28 1.28 -0.03
CA GLU A 266 -15.84 1.10 -1.37
C GLU A 266 -14.93 1.68 -2.45
N ALA A 267 -14.77 0.99 -3.58
CA ALA A 267 -13.98 1.51 -4.70
C ALA A 267 -14.78 2.59 -5.45
N ASN A 268 -16.06 2.33 -5.68
CA ASN A 268 -16.95 3.24 -6.38
C ASN A 268 -17.33 4.45 -5.51
N ILE A 269 -16.94 5.65 -5.96
CA ILE A 269 -17.23 6.90 -5.25
C ILE A 269 -18.73 7.19 -5.14
N CYS A 270 -19.53 6.77 -6.13
CA CYS A 270 -20.99 6.98 -6.12
C CYS A 270 -21.71 6.07 -5.12
N GLN A 271 -21.03 5.06 -4.58
CA GLN A 271 -21.57 4.11 -3.61
C GLN A 271 -20.90 4.27 -2.24
N CYS A 272 -20.23 5.40 -1.99
CA CYS A 272 -19.49 5.65 -0.77
C CYS A 272 -19.90 6.96 -0.10
N HIS A 273 -20.07 6.95 1.23
CA HIS A 273 -20.40 8.15 2.01
C HIS A 273 -19.31 9.23 1.92
N ARG A 274 -18.06 8.84 1.63
CA ARG A 274 -16.95 9.77 1.50
C ARG A 274 -17.17 10.82 0.41
N LYS A 275 -17.98 10.52 -0.62
CA LYS A 275 -18.38 11.50 -1.65
C LYS A 275 -19.16 12.63 -1.00
N HIS A 276 -20.22 12.30 -0.28
CA HIS A 276 -21.09 13.26 0.38
C HIS A 276 -20.37 14.03 1.48
N LEU A 277 -19.46 13.39 2.20
CA LEU A 277 -18.60 14.08 3.16
C LEU A 277 -17.65 15.08 2.47
N ALA A 278 -17.01 14.69 1.37
CA ALA A 278 -16.14 15.59 0.61
C ALA A 278 -16.91 16.78 0.02
N GLU A 279 -18.13 16.56 -0.48
CA GLU A 279 -19.05 17.60 -0.96
C GLU A 279 -19.46 18.55 0.18
N ALA A 280 -19.78 18.02 1.37
CA ALA A 280 -20.13 18.85 2.53
C ALA A 280 -18.95 19.72 2.97
N ILE A 281 -17.74 19.16 3.03
CA ILE A 281 -16.52 19.92 3.34
C ILE A 281 -16.24 20.99 2.28
N LYS A 282 -16.45 20.65 0.99
CA LYS A 282 -16.31 21.60 -0.12
C LYS A 282 -17.25 22.80 -0.02
N ASN A 283 -18.42 22.62 0.60
CA ASN A 283 -19.42 23.67 0.79
C ASN A 283 -19.24 24.47 2.08
N LEU A 284 -18.23 24.16 2.91
CA LEU A 284 -17.92 24.99 4.08
C LEU A 284 -17.40 26.36 3.66
N PRO A 285 -17.60 27.40 4.49
CA PRO A 285 -16.90 28.67 4.32
C PRO A 285 -15.39 28.45 4.22
N ASP A 286 -14.73 29.25 3.39
CA ASP A 286 -13.26 29.23 3.15
C ASP A 286 -12.71 27.99 2.44
N PHE A 287 -13.54 27.14 1.86
CA PHE A 287 -13.05 26.07 0.98
C PHE A 287 -12.76 26.61 -0.42
N ASN A 288 -11.47 26.70 -0.77
CA ASN A 288 -10.99 27.21 -2.06
C ASN A 288 -10.09 26.21 -2.80
N TYR A 289 -10.26 24.91 -2.52
CA TYR A 289 -9.31 23.86 -2.91
C TYR A 289 -9.92 22.86 -3.89
N GLU A 290 -9.08 22.01 -4.48
CA GLU A 290 -9.54 20.94 -5.36
C GLU A 290 -9.99 19.71 -4.55
N VAL A 291 -11.06 19.04 -4.99
CA VAL A 291 -11.43 17.71 -4.53
C VAL A 291 -11.11 16.71 -5.64
N LYS A 292 -10.36 15.64 -5.34
CA LYS A 292 -9.96 14.64 -6.32
C LYS A 292 -10.16 13.21 -5.82
N HIS A 293 -10.72 12.36 -6.66
CA HIS A 293 -10.92 10.93 -6.35
C HIS A 293 -9.77 10.10 -6.95
N ILE A 294 -9.12 9.25 -6.14
CA ILE A 294 -7.91 8.48 -6.52
C ILE A 294 -8.01 6.99 -6.16
#